data_AF-A0A9D8LU71-F1
#
_entry.id   AF-A0A9D8LU71-F1
#
_cell.length_a   1.000
_cell.length_b   1.000
_cell.length_c   1.000
_cell.angle_alpha   90.00
_cell.angle_beta   90.00
_cell.angle_gamma   90.00
#
_symmetry.space_group_name_H-M   'P 1'
#
loop_
_entity.id
_entity.type
_entity.pdbx_description
1 polymer ?
#
loop_
_entity_poly.entity_id
_entity_poly.type
_entity_poly.pdbx_seq_one_letter_code
_entity_poly.pdbx_strand_id
1 'polypeptide(L)'
;MIEIITPAESTRLTTLDAVKADLGITGSASDDALGTLIDQFSETIAAWCGRTFGLATVRESRDITRLCDRRVILLERWPVASVDSVSVTGIALAPADYVLDPAKGELRYRASDGRLWLWPVGDSVITYRTGYALPGETDRTLPHDIERACILMVRSAWHGIGRNPALRSEETAGVATFTYFAANGDALSLEAQALLSPYRSINVG
;
A
#
# COMPACT_ATOMS: atom_id res chain seq x y z
N MET A 1 19.54 2.39 -5.71
CA MET A 1 19.57 2.36 -4.23
C MET A 1 18.49 3.29 -3.74
N ILE A 2 17.69 2.85 -2.78
CA ILE A 2 16.63 3.65 -2.17
C ILE A 2 16.96 3.96 -0.71
N GLU A 3 16.79 5.22 -0.33
CA GLU A 3 16.97 5.75 1.02
C GLU A 3 15.65 6.39 1.46
N ILE A 4 15.21 6.09 2.69
CA ILE A 4 14.00 6.70 3.27
C ILE A 4 14.43 7.95 4.02
N ILE A 5 14.03 9.13 3.53
CA ILE A 5 14.34 10.42 4.19
C ILE A 5 13.34 10.68 5.31
N THR A 6 12.05 10.47 5.02
CA THR A 6 10.97 10.67 5.98
C THR A 6 10.04 9.46 5.91
N PRO A 7 9.98 8.62 6.97
CA PRO A 7 9.05 7.51 7.02
C PRO A 7 7.61 8.01 7.13
N ALA A 8 6.65 7.12 6.90
CA ALA A 8 5.24 7.43 7.11
C ALA A 8 4.93 7.65 8.60
N GLU A 9 4.04 8.60 8.89
CA GLU A 9 3.60 8.91 10.26
C GLU A 9 2.82 7.75 10.88
N SER A 10 2.09 7.01 10.03
CA SER A 10 1.33 5.82 10.40
C SER A 10 1.48 4.74 9.34
N THR A 11 1.28 3.49 9.76
CA THR A 11 1.15 2.32 8.88
C THR A 11 -0.27 1.73 8.91
N ARG A 12 -1.17 2.29 9.72
CA ARG A 12 -2.54 1.79 9.90
C ARG A 12 -3.39 2.13 8.68
N LEU A 13 -3.97 1.10 8.05
CA LEU A 13 -4.82 1.25 6.86
C LEU A 13 -6.26 1.67 7.17
N THR A 14 -6.63 1.77 8.44
CA THR A 14 -7.96 2.18 8.93
C THR A 14 -7.83 2.86 10.29
N THR A 15 -8.86 3.60 10.69
CA THR A 15 -8.97 4.19 12.03
C THR A 15 -9.72 3.28 12.99
N LEU A 16 -9.49 3.46 14.30
CA LEU A 16 -10.25 2.78 15.35
C LEU A 16 -11.74 3.12 15.28
N ASP A 17 -12.07 4.39 15.04
CA ASP A 17 -13.46 4.84 14.96
C ASP A 17 -14.21 4.19 13.80
N ALA A 18 -13.57 4.05 12.63
CA ALA A 18 -14.16 3.35 11.49
C ALA A 18 -14.45 1.88 11.80
N VAL A 19 -13.52 1.18 12.47
CA VAL A 19 -13.71 -0.22 12.89
C VAL A 19 -14.82 -0.35 13.94
N LYS A 20 -14.86 0.55 14.93
CA LYS A 20 -15.92 0.57 15.95
C LYS A 20 -17.30 0.80 15.36
N ALA A 21 -17.41 1.75 14.43
CA ALA A 21 -18.64 2.03 13.71
C ALA A 21 -19.11 0.79 12.93
N ASP A 22 -18.18 0.07 12.30
CA ASP A 22 -18.47 -1.15 11.53
C ASP A 22 -18.91 -2.33 12.42
N LEU A 23 -18.36 -2.43 13.63
CA LEU A 23 -18.71 -3.46 14.63
C LEU A 23 -19.91 -3.10 15.52
N GLY A 24 -20.39 -1.85 15.48
CA GLY A 24 -21.44 -1.36 16.37
C GLY A 24 -21.01 -1.22 17.83
N ILE A 25 -19.71 -1.01 18.10
CA ILE A 25 -19.16 -0.87 19.45
C ILE A 25 -19.10 0.61 19.83
N THR A 26 -19.68 0.98 20.97
CA THR A 26 -19.69 2.36 21.48
C THR A 26 -18.76 2.58 22.68
N GLY A 27 -18.21 1.51 23.26
CA GLY A 27 -17.31 1.56 24.40
C GLY A 27 -15.83 1.73 24.03
N SER A 28 -14.99 1.93 25.05
CA SER A 28 -13.53 2.01 24.93
C SER A 28 -12.77 0.79 25.46
N ALA A 29 -13.47 -0.18 26.03
CA ALA A 29 -12.86 -1.35 26.68
C ALA A 29 -12.11 -2.29 25.71
N SER A 30 -12.37 -2.17 24.40
CA SER A 30 -11.80 -3.03 23.36
C SER A 30 -10.79 -2.29 22.48
N ASP A 31 -10.43 -1.05 22.81
CA ASP A 31 -9.66 -0.16 21.92
C ASP A 31 -8.25 -0.69 21.69
N ASP A 32 -7.60 -1.17 22.75
CA ASP A 32 -6.26 -1.75 22.66
C ASP A 32 -6.25 -3.04 21.82
N ALA A 33 -7.28 -3.88 21.99
CA ALA A 33 -7.42 -5.11 21.23
C ALA A 33 -7.69 -4.83 19.75
N LEU A 34 -8.59 -3.89 19.44
CA LEU A 34 -8.87 -3.46 18.07
C LEU A 34 -7.65 -2.78 17.43
N GLY A 35 -6.91 -1.97 18.19
CA GLY A 35 -5.68 -1.33 17.72
C GLY A 35 -4.63 -2.36 17.31
N THR A 36 -4.43 -3.39 18.14
CA THR A 36 -3.52 -4.49 17.86
C THR A 36 -3.92 -5.26 16.60
N LEU A 37 -5.22 -5.54 16.41
CA LEU A 37 -5.72 -6.20 15.21
C LEU A 37 -5.52 -5.34 13.96
N ILE A 38 -5.76 -4.02 14.06
CA ILE A 38 -5.53 -3.09 12.95
C ILE A 38 -4.06 -3.09 12.53
N ASP A 39 -3.12 -3.08 13.48
CA ASP A 39 -1.69 -3.11 13.19
C ASP A 39 -1.31 -4.42 12.47
N GLN A 40 -1.71 -5.57 13.01
CA GLN A 40 -1.44 -6.89 12.43
C GLN A 40 -1.97 -7.03 11.00
N PHE A 41 -3.23 -6.62 10.76
CA PHE A 41 -3.82 -6.76 9.43
C PHE A 41 -3.31 -5.72 8.45
N SER A 42 -2.94 -4.52 8.91
CA SER A 42 -2.28 -3.52 8.06
C SER A 42 -0.94 -4.05 7.53
N GLU A 43 -0.13 -4.65 8.40
CA GLU A 43 1.13 -5.30 8.02
C GLU A 43 0.91 -6.50 7.08
N THR A 44 -0.09 -7.34 7.38
CA THR A 44 -0.43 -8.51 6.55
C THR A 44 -0.86 -8.10 5.15
N ILE A 45 -1.69 -7.05 5.03
CA ILE A 45 -2.13 -6.51 3.73
C ILE A 45 -0.96 -5.90 2.96
N ALA A 46 -0.10 -5.14 3.64
CA ALA A 46 1.10 -4.57 3.04
C ALA A 46 2.04 -5.68 2.50
N ALA A 47 2.26 -6.73 3.29
CA ALA A 47 3.06 -7.89 2.89
C ALA A 47 2.45 -8.64 1.70
N TRP A 48 1.13 -8.87 1.70
CA TRP A 48 0.43 -9.53 0.59
C TRP A 48 0.48 -8.72 -0.70
N CYS A 49 0.33 -7.40 -0.61
CA CYS A 49 0.43 -6.50 -1.76
C CYS A 49 1.88 -6.33 -2.24
N GLY A 50 2.87 -6.68 -1.43
CA GLY A 50 4.29 -6.50 -1.70
C GLY A 50 4.76 -5.05 -1.57
N ARG A 51 4.03 -4.19 -0.84
CA ARG A 51 4.34 -2.76 -0.75
C ARG A 51 3.79 -2.08 0.50
N THR A 52 4.37 -0.93 0.84
CA THR A 52 3.91 -0.03 1.91
C THR A 52 2.99 1.04 1.36
N PHE A 53 1.87 1.30 2.04
CA PHE A 53 0.87 2.28 1.60
C PHE A 53 1.01 3.67 2.24
N GLY A 54 1.64 3.78 3.40
CA GLY A 54 1.83 5.07 4.08
C GLY A 54 2.68 6.04 3.26
N LEU A 55 2.35 7.33 3.36
CA LEU A 55 3.05 8.40 2.66
C LEU A 55 4.49 8.54 3.21
N ALA A 56 5.50 8.31 2.37
CA ALA A 56 6.90 8.44 2.75
C ALA A 56 7.66 9.28 1.72
N THR A 57 8.67 10.01 2.19
CA THR A 57 9.62 10.72 1.33
C THR A 57 10.86 9.85 1.14
N VAL A 58 11.18 9.52 -0.10
CA VAL A 58 12.28 8.64 -0.45
C VAL A 58 13.22 9.30 -1.44
N ARG A 59 14.50 8.94 -1.35
CA ARG A 59 15.53 9.28 -2.32
C ARG A 59 15.97 8.00 -3.01
N GLU A 60 15.86 7.99 -4.33
CA GLU A 60 16.32 6.90 -5.16
C GLU A 60 17.48 7.38 -6.03
N SER A 61 18.61 6.70 -5.90
CA SER A 61 19.78 6.88 -6.75
C SER A 61 19.92 5.72 -7.73
N ARG A 62 20.09 6.03 -9.01
CA ARG A 62 20.35 5.04 -10.06
C ARG A 62 21.49 5.50 -10.94
N ASP A 63 22.43 4.58 -11.14
CA ASP A 63 23.46 4.76 -12.16
C ASP A 63 22.93 4.29 -13.52
N ILE A 64 22.76 5.22 -14.44
CA ILE A 64 22.22 4.95 -15.77
C ILE A 64 23.36 5.01 -16.79
N THR A 65 23.93 3.84 -17.04
CA THR A 65 25.02 3.65 -18.03
C THR A 65 24.57 2.85 -19.25
N ARG A 66 23.58 1.97 -19.11
CA ARG A 66 23.12 1.07 -20.18
C ARG A 66 22.07 1.73 -21.05
N LEU A 67 22.14 1.49 -22.37
CA LEU A 67 21.19 2.04 -23.34
C LEU A 67 19.73 1.61 -23.10
N CYS A 68 19.50 0.39 -22.57
CA CYS A 68 18.16 -0.11 -22.27
C CYS A 68 17.47 0.67 -21.15
N ASP A 69 18.24 1.14 -20.16
CA ASP A 69 17.72 1.79 -18.95
C ASP A 69 17.45 3.30 -19.19
N ARG A 70 17.86 3.80 -20.36
CA ARG A 70 17.71 5.21 -20.73
C ARG A 70 16.35 5.54 -21.31
N ARG A 71 15.48 4.57 -21.60
CA ARG A 71 14.18 4.88 -22.21
C ARG A 71 13.19 5.42 -21.20
N VAL A 72 13.20 4.87 -19.99
CA VAL A 72 12.32 5.24 -18.88
C VAL A 72 13.00 4.82 -17.57
N ILE A 73 12.93 5.68 -16.57
CA ILE A 73 13.27 5.29 -15.20
C ILE A 73 12.00 4.77 -14.54
N LEU A 74 12.03 3.52 -14.10
CA LEU A 74 10.99 2.94 -13.26
C LEU A 74 11.39 3.14 -11.80
N LEU A 75 10.66 3.98 -11.08
CA LEU A 75 10.84 4.18 -9.65
C LEU A 75 10.45 2.89 -8.89
N GLU A 76 11.22 2.53 -7.87
CA GLU A 76 10.96 1.30 -7.10
C GLU A 76 9.67 1.38 -6.29
N ARG A 77 9.31 2.59 -5.84
CA ARG A 77 8.10 2.81 -5.04
C ARG A 77 7.07 3.63 -5.82
N TRP A 78 5.88 3.07 -5.93
CA TRP A 78 4.72 3.69 -6.57
C TRP A 78 3.44 3.31 -5.79
N PRO A 79 2.42 4.18 -5.76
CA PRO A 79 2.28 5.42 -6.55
C PRO A 79 3.10 6.60 -6.01
N VAL A 80 3.46 7.50 -6.93
CA VAL A 80 4.19 8.74 -6.61
C VAL A 80 3.19 9.87 -6.39
N ALA A 81 3.20 10.47 -5.20
CA ALA A 81 2.34 11.59 -4.84
C ALA A 81 2.88 12.92 -5.39
N SER A 82 4.19 13.16 -5.23
CA SER A 82 4.87 14.32 -5.81
C SER A 82 6.36 14.06 -5.97
N VAL A 83 7.01 14.77 -6.88
CA VAL A 83 8.48 14.77 -7.01
C VAL A 83 9.00 16.08 -6.46
N ASP A 84 9.96 16.01 -5.55
CA ASP A 84 10.54 17.19 -4.90
C ASP A 84 11.76 17.68 -5.68
N SER A 85 12.63 16.77 -6.11
CA SER A 85 13.79 17.11 -6.94
C SER A 85 14.26 15.95 -7.80
N VAL A 86 14.69 16.27 -9.02
CA VAL A 86 15.37 15.34 -9.94
C VAL A 86 16.71 15.94 -10.29
N SER A 87 17.78 15.16 -10.19
CA SER A 87 19.11 15.57 -10.64
C SER A 87 19.79 14.45 -11.42
N VAL A 88 20.57 14.83 -12.43
CA VAL A 88 21.40 13.91 -13.21
C VAL A 88 22.82 14.43 -13.23
N THR A 89 23.77 13.62 -12.75
CA THR A 89 25.20 13.96 -12.65
C THR A 89 25.41 15.29 -11.90
N GLY A 90 24.62 15.52 -10.84
CA GLY A 90 24.66 16.73 -10.02
C GLY A 90 23.96 17.96 -10.61
N ILE A 91 23.41 17.89 -11.82
CA ILE A 91 22.64 18.97 -12.44
C ILE A 91 21.15 18.75 -12.14
N ALA A 92 20.50 19.73 -11.51
CA ALA A 92 19.07 19.68 -11.27
C ALA A 92 18.28 19.85 -12.56
N LEU A 93 17.31 18.96 -12.82
CA LEU A 93 16.39 19.05 -13.94
C LEU A 93 15.16 19.87 -13.54
N ALA A 94 14.68 20.74 -14.43
CA ALA A 94 13.45 21.46 -14.18
C ALA A 94 12.24 20.51 -14.34
N PRO A 95 11.09 20.77 -13.68
CA PRO A 95 9.87 20.00 -13.87
C PRO A 95 9.35 19.96 -15.32
N ALA A 96 9.78 20.88 -16.18
CA ALA A 96 9.45 20.88 -17.60
C ALA A 96 10.26 19.85 -18.41
N ASP A 97 11.44 19.44 -17.90
CA ASP A 97 12.40 18.57 -18.59
C ASP A 97 12.14 17.07 -18.32
N TYR A 98 11.08 16.75 -17.60
CA TYR A 98 10.66 15.38 -17.39
C TYR A 98 9.15 15.23 -17.36
N VAL A 99 8.69 14.00 -17.58
CA VAL A 99 7.29 13.61 -17.51
C VAL A 99 7.19 12.43 -16.55
N LEU A 100 6.36 12.57 -15.52
CA LEU A 100 6.06 11.51 -14.58
C LEU A 100 4.69 10.91 -14.89
N ASP A 101 4.61 9.59 -14.95
CA ASP A 101 3.37 8.84 -14.77
C ASP A 101 3.30 8.36 -13.30
N PRO A 102 2.51 9.04 -12.44
CA PRO A 102 2.52 8.78 -11.00
C PRO A 102 1.94 7.42 -10.63
N ALA A 103 1.06 6.85 -11.47
CA ALA A 103 0.41 5.57 -11.20
C ALA A 103 1.37 4.39 -11.40
N LYS A 104 2.32 4.52 -12.34
CA LYS A 104 3.31 3.48 -12.67
C LYS A 104 4.70 3.75 -12.11
N GLY A 105 4.95 4.97 -11.62
CA GLY A 105 6.29 5.40 -11.24
C GLY A 105 7.23 5.51 -12.44
N GLU A 106 6.71 5.77 -13.65
CA GLU A 106 7.53 5.93 -14.85
C GLU A 106 7.96 7.39 -14.99
N LEU A 107 9.27 7.63 -15.00
CA LEU A 107 9.86 8.93 -15.23
C LEU A 107 10.56 8.94 -16.61
N ARG A 108 10.14 9.85 -17.49
CA ARG A 108 10.65 10.00 -18.84
C ARG A 108 11.27 11.37 -19.02
N TYR A 109 12.39 11.44 -19.75
CA TYR A 109 13.04 12.70 -20.05
C TYR A 109 12.33 13.41 -21.22
N ARG A 110 12.10 14.70 -21.07
CA ARG A 110 11.53 15.57 -22.08
C ARG A 110 12.55 16.67 -22.39
N ALA A 111 12.95 16.78 -23.65
CA ALA A 111 13.83 17.88 -24.06
C ALA A 111 13.02 19.17 -24.27
N SER A 112 13.72 20.30 -24.39
CA SER A 112 13.12 21.63 -24.61
C SER A 112 12.30 21.75 -25.90
N ASP A 113 12.46 20.82 -26.85
CA ASP A 113 11.66 20.69 -28.06
C ASP A 113 10.27 20.03 -27.82
N GLY A 114 9.97 19.65 -26.59
CA GLY A 114 8.73 18.99 -26.17
C GLY A 114 8.67 17.49 -26.50
N ARG A 115 9.71 16.93 -27.13
CA ARG A 115 9.75 15.51 -27.47
C ARG A 115 10.29 14.69 -26.30
N LEU A 116 9.91 13.41 -26.27
CA LEU A 116 10.49 12.44 -25.34
C LEU A 116 11.83 11.97 -25.90
N TRP A 117 12.87 12.09 -25.08
CA TRP A 117 14.23 11.70 -25.42
C TRP A 117 14.74 10.63 -24.46
N LEU A 118 15.86 10.01 -24.83
CA LEU A 118 16.57 9.11 -23.93
C LEU A 118 17.07 9.88 -22.71
N TRP A 119 16.92 9.27 -21.54
CA TRP A 119 17.45 9.75 -20.28
C TRP A 119 18.98 9.99 -20.40
N PRO A 120 19.50 11.10 -19.83
CA PRO A 120 20.93 11.37 -19.86
C PRO A 120 21.72 10.29 -19.11
N VAL A 121 22.98 10.09 -19.50
CA VAL A 121 23.86 9.09 -18.87
C VAL A 121 24.43 9.66 -17.57
N GLY A 122 24.48 8.82 -16.54
CA GLY A 122 25.12 9.13 -15.25
C GLY A 122 24.23 8.88 -14.05
N ASP A 123 24.70 9.35 -12.90
CA ASP A 123 24.02 9.18 -11.61
C ASP A 123 22.78 10.06 -11.54
N SER A 124 21.62 9.41 -11.58
CA SER A 124 20.32 10.05 -11.42
C SER A 124 19.89 9.94 -9.97
N VAL A 125 19.69 11.07 -9.30
CA VAL A 125 19.17 11.13 -7.92
C VAL A 125 17.81 11.80 -7.94
N ILE A 126 16.79 11.05 -7.54
CA ILE A 126 15.40 11.48 -7.52
C ILE A 126 14.92 11.46 -6.07
N THR A 127 14.40 12.58 -5.58
CA THR A 127 13.71 12.67 -4.29
C THR A 127 12.23 12.92 -4.54
N TYR A 128 11.39 12.03 -4.00
CA TYR A 128 9.96 12.03 -4.26
C TYR A 128 9.17 11.50 -3.06
N ARG A 129 7.91 11.90 -2.98
CA ARG A 129 6.92 11.39 -2.04
C ARG A 129 6.14 10.26 -2.69
N THR A 130 6.04 9.13 -2.00
CA THR A 130 5.39 7.91 -2.47
C THR A 130 4.39 7.41 -1.44
N GLY A 131 3.34 6.73 -1.90
CA GLY A 131 2.28 6.19 -1.05
C GLY A 131 1.05 7.08 -1.01
N TYR A 132 0.21 6.86 0.00
CA TYR A 132 -1.08 7.50 0.19
C TYR A 132 -1.15 8.16 1.57
N ALA A 133 -1.89 9.26 1.66
CA ALA A 133 -2.31 9.80 2.95
C ALA A 133 -3.34 8.85 3.56
N LEU A 134 -3.04 8.35 4.75
CA LEU A 134 -3.80 7.29 5.41
C LEU A 134 -5.06 7.85 6.09
N PRO A 135 -6.05 6.99 6.38
CA PRO A 135 -7.21 7.40 7.17
C PRO A 135 -6.79 7.95 8.54
N GLY A 136 -7.21 9.18 8.84
CA GLY A 136 -6.81 9.92 10.04
C GLY A 136 -5.80 11.05 9.78
N GLU A 137 -5.19 11.07 8.59
CA GLU A 137 -4.33 12.17 8.13
C GLU A 137 -5.14 13.22 7.33
N THR A 138 -4.56 14.40 7.12
CA THR A 138 -5.14 15.44 6.26
C THR A 138 -5.05 15.00 4.79
N ASP A 139 -6.07 15.30 3.98
CA ASP A 139 -6.13 14.95 2.55
C ASP A 139 -5.98 13.45 2.25
N ARG A 140 -6.73 12.60 2.98
CA ARG A 140 -6.82 11.14 2.76
C ARG A 140 -6.96 10.79 1.26
N THR A 141 -5.94 10.11 0.71
CA THR A 141 -5.93 9.62 -0.68
C THR A 141 -6.01 8.09 -0.78
N LEU A 142 -5.99 7.36 0.35
CA LEU A 142 -6.07 5.90 0.34
C LEU A 142 -7.38 5.40 -0.30
N PRO A 143 -7.30 4.48 -1.30
CA PRO A 143 -8.48 3.84 -1.88
C PRO A 143 -9.36 3.16 -0.83
N HIS A 144 -10.67 3.36 -0.94
CA HIS A 144 -11.65 2.81 0.00
C HIS A 144 -11.65 1.27 0.02
N ASP A 145 -11.25 0.63 -1.08
CA ASP A 145 -11.15 -0.83 -1.16
C ASP A 145 -10.12 -1.40 -0.17
N ILE A 146 -8.99 -0.70 0.01
CA ILE A 146 -7.89 -1.13 0.88
C ILE A 146 -8.31 -0.98 2.35
N GLU A 147 -8.93 0.16 2.69
CA GLU A 147 -9.49 0.37 4.02
C GLU A 147 -10.57 -0.67 4.33
N ARG A 148 -11.47 -0.93 3.37
CA ARG A 148 -12.54 -1.93 3.52
C ARG A 148 -11.97 -3.33 3.73
N ALA A 149 -10.93 -3.71 2.99
CA ALA A 149 -10.24 -4.99 3.18
C ALA A 149 -9.67 -5.12 4.60
N CYS A 150 -9.03 -4.06 5.13
CA CYS A 150 -8.53 -4.05 6.50
C CYS A 150 -9.67 -4.20 7.52
N ILE A 151 -10.76 -3.45 7.37
CA ILE A 151 -11.93 -3.53 8.25
C ILE A 151 -12.55 -4.93 8.23
N LEU A 152 -12.70 -5.55 7.05
CA LEU A 152 -13.23 -6.92 6.92
C LEU A 152 -12.36 -7.95 7.65
N MET A 153 -11.04 -7.83 7.56
CA MET A 153 -10.12 -8.73 8.25
C MET A 153 -10.19 -8.57 9.77
N VAL A 154 -10.20 -7.32 10.27
CA VAL A 154 -10.35 -7.02 11.70
C VAL A 154 -11.69 -7.54 12.21
N ARG A 155 -12.79 -7.31 11.48
CA ARG A 155 -14.12 -7.81 11.80
C ARG A 155 -14.14 -9.34 11.89
N SER A 156 -13.55 -10.03 10.91
CA SER A 156 -13.48 -11.49 10.90
C SER A 156 -12.70 -12.03 12.09
N ALA A 157 -11.56 -11.42 12.42
CA ALA A 157 -10.77 -11.82 13.57
C ALA A 157 -11.52 -11.58 14.88
N TRP A 158 -12.18 -10.43 15.03
CA TRP A 158 -12.96 -10.07 16.21
C TRP A 158 -14.07 -11.08 16.51
N HIS A 159 -14.88 -11.44 15.50
CA HIS A 159 -15.93 -12.46 15.67
C HIS A 159 -15.39 -13.89 15.81
N GLY A 160 -14.11 -14.11 15.47
CA GLY A 160 -13.41 -15.38 15.70
C GLY A 160 -12.90 -15.53 17.14
N ILE A 161 -12.79 -14.45 17.92
CA ILE A 161 -12.31 -14.50 19.30
C ILE A 161 -13.26 -15.38 20.13
N GLY A 162 -12.69 -16.38 20.81
CA GLY A 162 -13.44 -17.33 21.64
C GLY A 162 -14.15 -18.45 20.87
N ARG A 163 -14.12 -18.44 19.52
CA ARG A 163 -14.57 -19.59 18.72
C ARG A 163 -13.45 -20.63 18.65
N ASN A 164 -13.81 -21.91 18.68
CA ASN A 164 -12.86 -22.99 18.40
C ASN A 164 -12.57 -23.04 16.89
N PRO A 165 -11.33 -22.77 16.44
CA PRO A 165 -10.98 -22.77 15.02
C PRO A 165 -11.06 -24.15 14.35
N ALA A 166 -11.05 -25.24 15.14
CA ALA A 166 -11.20 -26.61 14.62
C ALA A 166 -12.66 -27.04 14.41
N LEU A 167 -13.64 -26.24 14.88
CA LEU A 167 -15.06 -26.59 14.79
C LEU A 167 -15.58 -26.33 13.37
N ARG A 168 -15.85 -27.42 12.63
CA ARG A 168 -16.30 -27.36 11.22
C ARG A 168 -17.82 -27.36 11.06
N SER A 169 -18.53 -28.03 11.95
CA SER A 169 -19.98 -28.09 11.93
C SER A 169 -20.51 -28.30 13.35
N GLU A 170 -21.58 -27.59 13.67
CA GLU A 170 -22.33 -27.77 14.91
C GLU A 170 -23.78 -28.04 14.54
N GLU A 171 -24.30 -29.17 15.01
CA GLU A 171 -25.68 -29.57 14.78
C GLU A 171 -26.39 -29.65 16.12
N THR A 172 -27.49 -28.90 16.25
CA THR A 172 -28.44 -29.07 17.33
C THR A 172 -29.73 -29.61 16.73
N ALA A 173 -29.99 -30.89 16.97
CA ALA A 173 -31.11 -31.62 16.37
C ALA A 173 -32.44 -30.88 16.56
N GLY A 174 -33.13 -30.61 15.44
CA GLY A 174 -34.44 -29.96 15.41
C GLY A 174 -34.44 -28.43 15.61
N VAL A 175 -33.27 -27.80 15.74
CA VAL A 175 -33.16 -26.34 15.97
C VAL A 175 -32.37 -25.66 14.87
N ALA A 176 -31.10 -26.04 14.67
CA ALA A 176 -30.24 -25.41 13.68
C ALA A 176 -29.03 -26.29 13.33
N THR A 177 -28.56 -26.14 12.09
CA THR A 177 -27.28 -26.66 11.63
C THR A 177 -26.40 -25.49 11.23
N PHE A 178 -25.23 -25.38 11.83
CA PHE A 178 -24.22 -24.39 11.49
C PHE A 178 -23.05 -25.08 10.79
N THR A 179 -22.70 -24.62 9.59
CA THR A 179 -21.51 -25.07 8.87
C THR A 179 -20.53 -23.92 8.78
N TYR A 180 -19.29 -24.16 9.21
CA TYR A 180 -18.23 -23.17 9.21
C TYR A 180 -17.23 -23.49 8.10
N PHE A 181 -16.93 -22.50 7.28
CA PHE A 181 -15.91 -22.60 6.24
C PHE A 181 -14.56 -22.19 6.82
N ALA A 182 -13.62 -23.12 6.90
CA ALA A 182 -12.23 -22.78 7.18
C ALA A 182 -11.61 -22.25 5.88
N ALA A 183 -11.15 -21.00 5.89
CA ALA A 183 -10.32 -20.50 4.80
C ALA A 183 -9.07 -21.40 4.70
N ASN A 184 -8.75 -21.86 3.50
CA ASN A 184 -7.46 -22.48 3.21
C ASN A 184 -6.34 -21.51 3.63
N GLY A 185 -5.16 -22.02 4.01
CA GLY A 185 -4.10 -21.34 4.78
C GLY A 185 -3.46 -20.06 4.22
N ASP A 186 -4.17 -19.28 3.40
CA ASP A 186 -3.87 -17.90 3.08
C ASP A 186 -4.19 -16.98 4.26
N ALA A 187 -3.32 -15.98 4.46
CA ALA A 187 -3.43 -15.01 5.54
C ALA A 187 -4.61 -14.03 5.39
N LEU A 188 -5.25 -13.95 4.21
CA LEU A 188 -6.34 -13.03 3.89
C LEU A 188 -7.60 -13.78 3.44
N SER A 189 -8.77 -13.27 3.84
CA SER A 189 -10.07 -13.77 3.38
C SER A 189 -10.25 -13.56 1.87
N LEU A 190 -11.05 -14.40 1.22
CA LEU A 190 -11.29 -14.33 -0.24
C LEU A 190 -11.88 -12.97 -0.66
N GLU A 191 -12.74 -12.38 0.16
CA GLU A 191 -13.30 -11.05 -0.09
C GLU A 191 -12.23 -9.96 -0.04
N ALA A 192 -11.34 -9.99 0.98
CA ALA A 192 -10.23 -9.07 1.07
C ALA A 192 -9.26 -9.24 -0.12
N GLN A 193 -9.00 -10.48 -0.55
CA GLN A 193 -8.18 -10.75 -1.73
C GLN A 193 -8.80 -10.17 -3.02
N ALA A 194 -10.12 -10.29 -3.20
CA ALA A 194 -10.82 -9.74 -4.36
C ALA A 194 -10.69 -8.20 -4.44
N LEU A 195 -10.81 -7.52 -3.29
CA LEU A 195 -10.62 -6.07 -3.20
C LEU A 195 -9.16 -5.65 -3.44
N LEU A 196 -8.20 -6.45 -2.96
CA LEU A 196 -6.78 -6.13 -3.02
C LEU A 196 -6.10 -6.56 -4.32
N SER A 197 -6.71 -7.44 -5.11
CA SER A 197 -6.17 -7.96 -6.37
C SER A 197 -5.62 -6.90 -7.32
N PRO A 198 -6.29 -5.76 -7.56
CA PRO A 198 -5.78 -4.69 -8.43
C PRO A 198 -4.53 -3.98 -7.89
N TYR A 199 -4.31 -4.07 -6.58
CA TYR A 199 -3.28 -3.34 -5.86
C TYR A 199 -2.03 -4.18 -5.58
N ARG A 200 -1.97 -5.43 -6.08
CA ARG A 200 -0.83 -6.31 -5.89
C ARG A 200 0.28 -5.96 -6.88
N SER A 201 1.49 -5.72 -6.39
CA SER A 201 2.66 -5.65 -7.27
C SER A 201 2.98 -7.05 -7.78
N ILE A 202 2.70 -7.31 -9.06
CA ILE A 202 3.18 -8.53 -9.71
C ILE A 202 4.63 -8.27 -10.07
N ASN A 203 5.57 -8.77 -9.26
CA ASN A 203 6.96 -8.85 -9.67
C ASN A 203 7.03 -9.88 -10.80
N VAL A 204 7.00 -9.41 -12.04
CA VAL A 204 7.39 -10.21 -13.20
C VAL A 204 8.91 -10.28 -13.14
N GLY A 205 9.42 -11.37 -12.56
CA GLY A 205 10.84 -11.68 -12.52
C GLY A 205 11.42 -12.02 -13.89
#